data_AF-A0AA85BAA0-F1
#
_entry.id   AF-A0AA85BAA0-F1
#
_cell.length_a   1.000
_cell.length_b   1.000
_cell.length_c   1.000
_cell.angle_alpha   90.00
_cell.angle_beta   90.00
_cell.angle_gamma   90.00
#
_symmetry.space_group_name_H-M   'P 1'
#
loop_
_entity.id
_entity.type
_entity.pdbx_description
1 polymer ?
#
loop_
_entity_poly.entity_id
_entity_poly.type
_entity_poly.pdbx_seq_one_letter_code
_entity_poly.pdbx_strand_id
1 'polypeptide(L)'
;MIPEAMALWIASLHLTWNFYLMRPLYAHLYRTVLLGGGAYIISREALKAFHKRKVTHLKAIDIYKSQFPDRVPVKSYQTFGEIIEPWKPLR
;
A
#
# COMPACT_ATOMS: atom_id res chain seq x y z
N MET A 1 1.35 -9.40 -2.05
CA MET A 1 -0.06 -9.52 -1.61
C MET A 1 -1.03 -8.65 -2.42
N ILE A 2 -0.80 -7.34 -2.59
CA ILE A 2 -1.75 -6.45 -3.31
C ILE A 2 -1.93 -6.83 -4.81
N PRO A 3 -0.87 -7.14 -5.58
CA PRO A 3 -1.02 -7.49 -6.99
C PRO A 3 -1.70 -8.84 -7.22
N GLU A 4 -1.40 -9.85 -6.38
CA GLU A 4 -2.04 -11.16 -6.48
C GLU A 4 -3.53 -11.07 -6.13
N ALA A 5 -3.89 -10.30 -5.10
CA ALA A 5 -5.28 -10.08 -4.71
C ALA A 5 -6.09 -9.38 -5.82
N MET A 6 -5.50 -8.39 -6.50
CA MET A 6 -6.15 -7.68 -7.61
C MET A 6 -6.39 -8.60 -8.82
N ALA A 7 -5.39 -9.42 -9.16
CA ALA A 7 -5.49 -10.40 -10.25
C ALA A 7 -6.57 -11.46 -9.96
N LEU A 8 -6.62 -11.95 -8.71
CA LEU A 8 -7.59 -12.95 -8.28
C LEU A 8 -9.02 -12.39 -8.21
N TRP A 9 -9.17 -11.12 -7.79
CA TRP A 9 -10.46 -10.43 -7.79
C TRP A 9 -11.01 -10.25 -9.21
N ILE A 10 -10.17 -9.80 -10.14
CA ILE A 10 -10.56 -9.61 -11.55
C ILE A 10 -10.84 -10.95 -12.23
N ALA A 11 -10.02 -11.97 -11.98
CA ALA A 11 -10.29 -13.32 -12.49
C ALA A 11 -11.63 -13.88 -11.97
N SER A 12 -11.93 -13.69 -10.69
CA SER A 12 -13.19 -14.10 -10.06
C SER A 12 -14.41 -13.38 -10.63
N LEU A 13 -14.30 -12.07 -10.87
CA LEU A 13 -15.37 -11.27 -11.50
C LEU A 13 -15.66 -11.72 -12.93
N HIS A 14 -14.62 -12.01 -13.71
CA HIS A 14 -14.81 -12.49 -15.08
C HIS A 14 -15.37 -13.89 -15.14
N LEU A 15 -14.99 -14.78 -14.21
CA LEU A 15 -15.61 -16.09 -14.05
C LEU A 15 -17.11 -15.95 -13.75
N THR A 16 -17.48 -15.16 -12.74
CA THR A 16 -18.89 -14.96 -12.36
C THR A 16 -19.73 -14.31 -13.44
N TRP A 17 -19.21 -13.26 -14.10
CA TRP A 17 -19.88 -12.61 -15.24
C TRP A 17 -20.13 -13.56 -16.41
N ASN A 18 -19.16 -14.43 -16.69
CA ASN A 18 -19.28 -15.38 -17.79
C ASN A 18 -20.21 -16.57 -17.46
N PHE A 19 -20.28 -16.99 -16.19
CA PHE A 19 -21.30 -17.94 -15.72
C PHE A 19 -22.71 -17.37 -15.91
N TYR A 20 -22.91 -16.09 -15.58
CA TYR A 20 -24.20 -15.41 -15.78
C TYR A 20 -24.63 -15.38 -17.26
N LEU A 21 -23.68 -15.23 -18.18
CA LEU A 21 -23.94 -15.16 -19.62
C LEU A 21 -23.99 -16.52 -20.34
N MET A 22 -23.92 -17.65 -19.62
CA MET A 22 -23.93 -19.02 -20.18
C MET A 22 -22.97 -19.23 -21.37
N ARG A 23 -21.81 -18.56 -21.37
CA ARG A 23 -20.82 -18.68 -22.44
C ARG A 23 -20.08 -20.04 -22.36
N PRO A 24 -19.45 -20.52 -23.45
CA PRO A 24 -18.74 -21.79 -23.43
C PRO A 24 -17.42 -21.72 -22.64
N LEU A 25 -17.05 -22.85 -22.02
CA LEU A 25 -15.95 -22.97 -21.04
C LEU A 25 -14.57 -22.51 -21.54
N TYR A 26 -14.26 -22.77 -22.81
CA TYR A 26 -12.99 -22.37 -23.41
C TYR A 26 -12.84 -20.84 -23.54
N ALA A 27 -13.95 -20.13 -23.78
CA ALA A 27 -13.96 -18.67 -23.85
C ALA A 27 -13.76 -18.03 -22.47
N HIS A 28 -14.13 -18.76 -21.40
CA HIS A 28 -13.94 -18.32 -20.02
C HIS A 28 -12.45 -18.25 -19.66
N LEU A 29 -11.71 -19.34 -19.93
CA LEU A 29 -10.32 -19.48 -19.51
C LEU A 29 -9.39 -18.50 -20.21
N TYR A 30 -9.56 -18.31 -21.53
CA TYR A 30 -8.71 -17.37 -22.27
C TYR A 30 -8.87 -15.93 -21.74
N ARG A 31 -10.12 -15.51 -21.51
CA ARG A 31 -10.44 -14.15 -21.10
C ARG A 31 -10.06 -13.88 -19.64
N THR A 32 -10.25 -14.85 -18.75
CA THR A 32 -9.85 -14.72 -17.33
C THR A 32 -8.34 -14.69 -17.17
N VAL A 33 -7.59 -15.50 -17.93
CA VAL A 33 -6.12 -15.50 -17.89
C VAL A 33 -5.57 -14.19 -18.43
N LEU A 34 -6.08 -13.69 -19.56
CA LEU A 34 -5.63 -12.41 -20.12
C LEU A 34 -5.92 -11.23 -19.18
N LEU A 35 -7.15 -11.15 -18.67
CA LEU A 35 -7.56 -10.01 -17.83
C LEU A 35 -6.93 -10.08 -16.44
N GLY A 36 -6.80 -11.28 -15.86
CA GLY A 36 -6.08 -11.49 -14.60
C GLY A 36 -4.59 -11.17 -14.74
N GLY A 37 -3.95 -11.62 -15.82
CA GLY A 37 -2.54 -11.29 -16.12
C GLY A 37 -2.32 -9.79 -16.36
N GLY A 38 -3.20 -9.14 -17.13
CA GLY A 38 -3.15 -7.69 -17.34
C GLY A 38 -3.33 -6.91 -16.04
N ALA A 39 -4.30 -7.29 -15.21
CA ALA A 39 -4.52 -6.71 -13.90
C ALA A 39 -3.30 -6.84 -12.97
N TYR A 40 -2.64 -7.99 -13.00
CA TYR A 40 -1.41 -8.22 -12.24
C TYR A 40 -0.30 -7.25 -12.66
N ILE A 41 -0.07 -7.09 -13.97
CA ILE A 41 0.96 -6.19 -14.49
C ILE A 41 0.66 -4.73 -14.10
N ILE A 42 -0.57 -4.28 -14.32
CA ILE A 42 -1.00 -2.90 -14.00
C ILE A 42 -0.85 -2.63 -12.51
N SER A 43 -1.33 -3.54 -11.65
CA SER A 43 -1.24 -3.37 -10.20
C SER A 43 0.21 -3.37 -9.69
N ARG A 44 1.10 -4.16 -10.31
CA ARG A 44 2.54 -4.16 -9.99
C ARG A 44 3.21 -2.83 -10.35
N GLU A 45 2.93 -2.28 -11.53
CA GLU A 45 3.50 -1.00 -11.95
C GLU A 45 2.94 0.17 -11.13
N ALA A 46 1.65 0.16 -10.81
CA ALA A 46 1.04 1.14 -9.91
C ALA A 46 1.70 1.11 -8.51
N LEU A 47 1.96 -0.09 -7.97
CA LEU A 47 2.63 -0.25 -6.67
C LEU A 47 4.06 0.30 -6.71
N LYS A 48 4.82 0.02 -7.79
CA LYS A 48 6.16 0.59 -7.98
C LYS A 48 6.15 2.11 -8.04
N ALA A 49 5.21 2.70 -8.80
CA ALA A 49 5.07 4.14 -8.90
C ALA A 49 4.73 4.77 -7.54
N PHE A 50 3.81 4.17 -6.79
CA PHE A 50 3.46 4.61 -5.44
C PHE A 50 4.65 4.54 -4.49
N HIS A 51 5.40 3.44 -4.51
CA HIS A 51 6.59 3.28 -3.67
C HIS A 51 7.66 4.33 -4.02
N LYS A 52 7.91 4.57 -5.32
CA LYS A 52 8.85 5.60 -5.79
C LYS A 52 8.43 6.99 -5.31
N ARG A 53 7.12 7.32 -5.36
CA ARG A 53 6.60 8.59 -4.85
C ARG A 53 6.78 8.73 -3.34
N LYS A 54 6.53 7.66 -2.58
CA LYS A 54 6.73 7.66 -1.12
C LYS A 54 8.21 7.88 -0.76
N VAL A 55 9.13 7.18 -1.44
CA VAL A 55 10.57 7.32 -1.20
C VAL A 55 11.07 8.72 -1.57
N THR A 56 10.64 9.26 -2.71
CA THR A 56 11.03 10.63 -3.11
C THR A 56 10.49 11.68 -2.15
N HIS A 57 9.26 11.53 -1.66
CA HIS A 57 8.70 12.41 -0.64
C HIS A 57 9.49 12.37 0.67
N LEU A 58 9.84 11.17 1.16
CA LEU A 58 10.65 11.02 2.37
C LEU A 58 12.04 11.65 2.20
N LYS A 59 12.70 11.42 1.06
CA LYS A 59 13.98 12.05 0.74
C LYS A 59 13.88 13.58 0.72
N ALA A 60 12.80 14.13 0.16
CA ALA A 60 12.58 15.57 0.15
C ALA A 60 12.43 16.13 1.57
N ILE A 61 11.72 15.42 2.46
CA ILE A 61 11.61 15.79 3.87
C ILE A 61 12.98 15.75 4.55
N ASP A 62 13.76 14.70 4.34
CA ASP A 62 15.08 14.57 4.95
C ASP A 62 16.06 15.65 4.48
N ILE A 63 16.04 15.98 3.18
CA ILE A 63 16.83 17.09 2.61
C ILE A 63 16.37 18.43 3.20
N TYR A 64 15.06 18.66 3.34
CA TYR A 64 14.56 19.89 3.93
C TYR A 64 15.00 20.04 5.39
N LYS A 65 14.92 18.95 6.18
CA LYS A 65 15.37 18.94 7.57
C LYS A 65 16.86 19.19 7.70
N SER A 66 17.69 18.66 6.78
CA SER A 66 19.14 18.87 6.83
C SER A 66 19.54 20.29 6.39
N GLN A 67 18.80 20.91 5.48
CA GLN A 67 19.04 22.29 5.04
C GLN A 67 18.62 23.34 6.08
N PHE A 68 17.59 23.05 6.89
CA PHE A 68 17.05 23.99 7.88
C PHE A 68 16.93 23.34 9.27
N PRO A 69 18.05 22.98 9.92
CA PRO A 69 18.02 22.31 11.22
C PRO A 69 17.34 23.18 12.29
N ASP A 70 17.48 24.50 12.23
CA ASP A 70 16.90 25.44 13.20
C ASP A 70 15.36 25.46 13.20
N ARG A 71 14.73 25.05 12.08
CA ARG A 71 13.27 25.04 11.93
C ARG A 71 12.64 23.74 12.41
N VAL A 72 13.45 22.72 12.70
CA VAL A 72 13.00 21.40 13.11
C VAL A 72 13.37 21.22 14.58
N PRO A 73 12.47 21.54 15.53
CA PRO A 73 12.77 21.41 16.94
C PRO A 73 13.08 19.94 17.26
N VAL A 74 14.30 19.68 17.71
CA VAL A 74 14.69 18.38 18.25
C VAL A 74 14.02 18.24 19.61
N LYS A 75 13.01 17.38 19.71
CA LYS A 75 12.41 17.06 21.00
C LYS A 75 13.47 16.35 21.84
N SER A 76 13.92 16.98 22.92
CA SER A 76 14.65 16.27 23.97
C SER A 76 13.65 15.34 24.66
N TYR A 77 13.94 14.04 24.60
CA TYR A 77 13.20 13.07 25.41
C TYR A 77 13.78 13.16 26.82
N GLN A 78 12.98 13.65 27.76
CA GLN A 78 13.33 13.59 29.17
C GLN A 78 13.42 12.12 29.58
N THR A 79 14.51 11.75 30.24
CA THR A 79 14.69 10.41 30.81
C THR A 79 13.62 10.16 31.88
N PHE A 80 13.16 8.91 32.06
CA PHE A 80 12.07 8.57 33.00
C PHE A 80 12.27 9.07 34.44
N GLY A 81 13.50 9.40 34.85
CA GLY A 81 13.79 10.02 36.15
C GLY A 81 13.39 11.49 36.28
N GLU A 82 13.12 12.19 35.16
CA GLU A 82 12.73 13.60 35.10
C GLU A 82 11.21 13.78 34.94
N ILE A 83 10.50 12.72 34.54
CA ILE A 83 9.05 12.72 34.35
C ILE A 83 8.40 12.44 35.71
N ILE A 84 8.09 13.50 36.46
CA ILE A 84 7.26 13.42 37.67
C ILE A 84 5.80 13.32 37.24
N GLU A 85 5.39 12.15 36.74
CA GLU A 85 3.98 11.83 36.55
C GLU A 85 3.41 11.24 37.85
N PRO A 86 2.31 11.80 38.39
CA PRO A 86 1.68 11.24 39.56
C PRO A 86 1.09 9.86 39.22
N TRP A 87 1.60 8.82 39.87
CA TRP A 87 1.07 7.47 39.73
C TRP A 87 -0.41 7.43 40.14
N LYS A 88 -1.30 7.12 39.19
CA LYS A 88 -2.73 6.89 39.44
C LYS A 88 -3.01 5.38 39.44
N PRO A 89 -3.38 4.79 40.58
CA PRO A 89 -3.89 3.42 40.59
C PRO A 89 -5.23 3.35 39.85
N LEU A 90 -5.41 2.31 39.04
CA LEU A 90 -6.72 1.92 38.53
C LEU A 90 -7.51 1.35 39.71
N ARG A 91 -8.44 2.14 40.25
CA ARG A 91 -9.50 1.69 41.16
C ARG A 91 -10.81 1.68 40.41
#